data_AF-A0A327VY68-F1
#
_entry.id   AF-A0A327VY68-F1
#
_cell.length_a   1.000
_cell.length_b   1.000
_cell.length_c   1.000
_cell.angle_alpha   90.00
_cell.angle_beta   90.00
_cell.angle_gamma   90.00
#
_symmetry.space_group_name_H-M   'P 1'
#
loop_
_entity.id
_entity.type
_entity.pdbx_description
1 polymer ?
#
loop_
_entity_poly.entity_id
_entity_poly.type
_entity_poly.pdbx_seq_one_letter_code
_entity_poly.pdbx_strand_id
1 'polypeptide(L)'
;MYEQQFLAYILYSTLVQFRAQGLETNDKPLFWISDLLHNIPLQLLDEDKSKAAFERLEANVRTYEIDKWLEDHRKGFLMSFPEYRPENAAGEDNEVVS
;
A
#
# COMPACT_ATOMS: atom_id res chain seq x y z
N MET A 1 -14.57 -16.07 0.90
CA MET A 1 -14.53 -15.03 1.96
C MET A 1 -13.65 -15.44 3.13
N TYR A 2 -13.59 -16.73 3.52
CA TYR A 2 -12.67 -17.19 4.56
C TYR A 2 -11.20 -17.00 4.16
N GLU A 3 -10.83 -17.42 2.96
CA GLU A 3 -9.46 -17.43 2.46
C GLU A 3 -8.86 -16.03 2.43
N GLN A 4 -9.61 -15.05 1.91
CA GLN A 4 -9.20 -13.65 1.87
C GLN A 4 -8.98 -13.08 3.27
N GLN A 5 -9.89 -13.37 4.22
CA GLN A 5 -9.73 -12.91 5.61
C GLN A 5 -8.55 -13.57 6.30
N PHE A 6 -8.35 -14.87 6.08
CA PHE A 6 -7.24 -15.61 6.65
C PHE A 6 -5.89 -15.09 6.12
N LEU A 7 -5.79 -14.83 4.82
CA LEU A 7 -4.60 -14.24 4.21
C LEU A 7 -4.33 -12.83 4.72
N ALA A 8 -5.37 -11.98 4.84
CA ALA A 8 -5.25 -10.65 5.42
C ALA A 8 -4.77 -10.70 6.87
N TYR A 9 -5.29 -11.65 7.66
CA TYR A 9 -4.86 -11.87 9.04
C TYR A 9 -3.39 -12.31 9.13
N ILE A 10 -2.95 -13.24 8.27
CA ILE A 10 -1.54 -13.64 8.21
C ILE A 10 -0.66 -12.41 7.95
N LEU A 11 -0.95 -11.64 6.91
CA LEU A 11 -0.18 -10.44 6.55
C LEU A 11 -0.13 -9.42 7.70
N TYR A 12 -1.28 -9.13 8.30
CA TYR A 12 -1.38 -8.27 9.49
C TYR A 12 -0.47 -8.78 10.62
N SER A 13 -0.61 -10.05 10.98
CA SER A 13 0.14 -10.63 12.10
C SER A 13 1.65 -10.67 11.85
N THR A 14 2.09 -10.93 10.62
CA THR A 14 3.50 -10.90 10.23
C THR A 14 4.07 -9.48 10.32
N LEU A 15 3.34 -8.46 9.87
CA LEU A 15 3.79 -7.07 9.99
C LEU A 15 3.86 -6.62 11.46
N VAL A 16 2.93 -7.07 12.32
CA VAL A 16 3.03 -6.83 13.77
C VAL A 16 4.29 -7.48 14.36
N GLN A 17 4.65 -8.69 13.93
CA GLN A 17 5.88 -9.35 14.36
C GLN A 17 7.13 -8.60 13.90
N PHE A 18 7.18 -8.15 12.65
CA PHE A 18 8.31 -7.36 12.13
C PHE A 18 8.46 -6.02 12.83
N ARG A 19 7.35 -5.36 13.20
CA ARG A 19 7.40 -4.16 14.02
C ARG A 19 8.05 -4.44 15.38
N ALA A 20 7.65 -5.53 16.06
CA ALA A 20 8.25 -5.91 17.33
C ALA A 20 9.74 -6.25 17.19
N GLN A 21 10.10 -7.01 16.14
CA GLN A 21 11.48 -7.34 15.83
C GLN A 21 12.32 -6.09 15.54
N GLY A 22 11.84 -5.17 14.72
CA GLY A 22 12.55 -3.93 14.40
C GLY A 22 12.81 -3.07 15.64
N LEU A 23 11.88 -3.07 16.60
CA LEU A 23 12.08 -2.42 17.90
C LEU A 23 13.16 -3.14 18.74
N GLU A 24 13.12 -4.47 18.81
CA GLU A 24 14.07 -5.29 19.57
C GLU A 24 15.49 -5.20 19.01
N THR A 25 15.64 -5.23 17.68
CA THR A 25 16.93 -5.17 17.00
C THR A 25 17.41 -3.73 16.72
N ASN A 26 16.62 -2.72 17.07
CA ASN A 26 16.85 -1.31 16.74
C ASN A 26 17.00 -1.07 15.21
N ASP A 27 16.36 -1.91 14.40
CA ASP A 27 16.24 -1.76 12.95
C ASP A 27 15.10 -0.79 12.64
N LYS A 28 15.47 0.50 12.52
CA LYS A 28 14.52 1.58 12.26
C LYS A 28 13.75 1.40 10.94
N PRO A 29 14.38 1.07 9.79
CA PRO A 29 13.64 0.77 8.57
C PRO A 29 12.58 -0.32 8.75
N LEU A 30 12.93 -1.46 9.35
CA LEU A 30 11.99 -2.56 9.59
C LEU A 30 10.84 -2.12 10.49
N PHE A 31 11.15 -1.39 11.56
CA PHE A 31 10.16 -0.86 12.49
C PHE A 31 9.19 0.10 11.79
N TRP A 32 9.68 1.13 11.09
CA TRP A 32 8.84 2.17 10.48
C TRP A 32 7.93 1.61 9.39
N ILE A 33 8.47 0.79 8.47
CA ILE A 33 7.68 0.23 7.38
C ILE A 33 6.60 -0.70 7.96
N SER A 34 6.93 -1.53 8.93
CA SER A 34 5.96 -2.45 9.54
C SER A 34 4.92 -1.71 10.37
N ASP A 35 5.30 -0.65 11.09
CA ASP A 35 4.39 0.22 11.84
C ASP A 35 3.40 0.93 10.91
N LEU A 36 3.84 1.36 9.73
CA LEU A 36 2.96 1.99 8.75
C LEU A 36 1.96 1.01 8.12
N LEU A 37 2.43 -0.20 7.79
CA LEU A 37 1.68 -1.12 6.95
C LEU A 37 0.81 -2.11 7.74
N HIS A 38 1.06 -2.33 9.03
CA HIS A 38 0.48 -3.48 9.75
C HIS A 38 -1.05 -3.56 9.66
N ASN A 39 -1.77 -2.45 9.68
CA ASN A 39 -3.24 -2.45 9.61
C ASN A 39 -3.81 -2.54 8.18
N ILE A 40 -3.00 -2.28 7.16
CA ILE A 40 -3.46 -2.20 5.76
C ILE A 40 -4.12 -3.52 5.32
N PRO A 41 -3.56 -4.72 5.57
CA PRO A 41 -4.17 -5.96 5.12
C PRO A 41 -5.64 -6.13 5.55
N LEU A 42 -5.96 -5.79 6.80
CA LEU A 42 -7.34 -5.88 7.31
C LEU A 42 -8.22 -4.76 6.74
N GLN A 43 -7.65 -3.58 6.49
CA GLN A 43 -8.36 -2.45 5.90
C GLN A 43 -8.72 -2.68 4.43
N LEU A 44 -7.94 -3.46 3.68
CA LEU A 44 -8.23 -3.84 2.29
C LEU A 44 -9.48 -4.71 2.13
N LEU A 45 -10.00 -5.30 3.21
CA LEU A 45 -11.23 -6.10 3.19
C LEU A 45 -12.51 -5.26 3.06
N ASP A 46 -12.38 -3.93 3.14
CA ASP A 46 -13.48 -2.96 3.18
C ASP A 46 -13.08 -1.75 2.34
N GLU A 47 -13.89 -1.40 1.34
CA GLU A 47 -13.54 -0.40 0.33
C GLU A 47 -13.32 1.00 0.95
N ASP A 48 -14.20 1.42 1.86
CA ASP A 48 -14.08 2.72 2.54
C ASP A 48 -12.83 2.76 3.42
N LYS A 49 -12.53 1.67 4.13
CA LYS A 49 -11.32 1.57 4.95
C LYS A 49 -10.05 1.53 4.10
N SER A 50 -10.10 0.89 2.93
CA SER A 50 -8.99 0.83 1.98
C SER A 50 -8.58 2.22 1.52
N LYS A 51 -9.56 3.05 1.12
CA LYS A 51 -9.29 4.45 0.74
C LYS A 51 -8.68 5.25 1.89
N ALA A 52 -9.26 5.17 3.08
CA ALA A 52 -8.73 5.85 4.26
C ALA A 52 -7.34 5.33 4.69
N ALA A 53 -7.03 4.06 4.41
CA ALA A 53 -5.70 3.50 4.64
C ALA A 53 -4.66 4.10 3.70
N PHE A 54 -5.02 4.23 2.42
CA PHE A 54 -4.17 4.86 1.40
C PHE A 54 -3.85 6.31 1.73
N GLU A 55 -4.86 7.12 2.06
CA GLU A 55 -4.67 8.53 2.43
C GLU A 55 -3.77 8.69 3.67
N ARG A 56 -3.94 7.81 4.67
CA ARG A 56 -3.07 7.78 5.86
C ARG A 56 -1.64 7.38 5.53
N LEU A 57 -1.43 6.42 4.64
CA LEU A 57 -0.11 6.02 4.19
C LEU A 57 0.61 7.21 3.54
N GLU A 58 -0.04 7.92 2.61
CA GLU A 58 0.54 9.09 1.95
C GLU A 58 0.87 10.22 2.93
N ALA A 59 0.03 10.46 3.94
CA ALA A 59 0.28 11.47 4.97
C ALA A 59 1.48 11.10 5.88
N ASN A 60 1.56 9.83 6.29
CA ASN A 60 2.59 9.39 7.23
C ASN A 60 3.95 9.21 6.57
N VAL A 61 4.00 8.83 5.28
CA VAL A 61 5.24 8.67 4.51
C VAL A 61 6.10 9.94 4.51
N ARG A 62 5.45 11.12 4.43
CA ARG A 62 6.12 12.43 4.54
C ARG A 62 6.71 12.69 5.92
N THR A 63 6.09 12.13 6.97
CA THR A 63 6.52 12.31 8.36
C THR A 63 7.78 11.49 8.68
N TYR A 64 7.95 10.34 8.00
CA TYR A 64 9.07 9.42 8.21
C TYR A 64 10.20 9.58 7.19
N GLU A 65 10.15 10.59 6.31
CA GLU A 65 11.13 10.82 5.22
C GLU A 65 11.33 9.60 4.30
N ILE A 66 10.30 8.77 4.16
CA ILE A 66 10.31 7.57 3.31
C ILE A 66 9.60 7.80 1.96
N ASP A 67 9.45 9.06 1.53
CA ASP A 67 8.78 9.42 0.28
C ASP A 67 9.38 8.71 -0.94
N LYS A 68 10.70 8.57 -0.96
CA LYS A 68 11.41 7.85 -2.02
C LYS A 68 10.98 6.38 -2.08
N TRP A 69 10.82 5.74 -0.92
CA TRP A 69 10.37 4.35 -0.85
C TRP A 69 8.97 4.20 -1.44
N LEU A 70 8.03 5.09 -1.11
CA LEU A 70 6.68 5.03 -1.67
C LEU A 70 6.67 5.30 -3.17
N GLU A 71 7.45 6.27 -3.65
CA GLU A 71 7.54 6.62 -5.07
C GLU A 71 8.14 5.48 -5.89
N ASP A 72 9.17 4.80 -5.38
CA ASP A 72 9.75 3.63 -6.04
C ASP A 72 8.73 2.48 -6.16
N HIS A 73 7.89 2.28 -5.13
CA HIS A 73 6.79 1.30 -5.18
C HIS A 73 5.68 1.72 -6.16
N ARG A 74 5.35 3.02 -6.24
CA ARG A 74 4.37 3.55 -7.20
C ARG A 74 4.84 3.33 -8.64
N LYS A 75 6.12 3.58 -8.93
CA LYS A 75 6.72 3.29 -10.24
C LYS A 75 6.69 1.80 -10.56
N GLY A 76 7.09 0.96 -9.60
CA GLY A 76 7.03 -0.50 -9.76
C GLY A 76 5.62 -0.98 -10.07
N PHE A 77 4.62 -0.48 -9.33
CA PHE A 77 3.22 -0.77 -9.58
C PHE A 77 2.79 -0.40 -11.01
N LEU A 78 3.07 0.81 -11.49
CA LEU A 78 2.71 1.26 -12.86
C LEU A 78 3.52 0.57 -13.99
N MET A 79 4.66 -0.04 -13.65
CA MET A 79 5.40 -0.89 -14.57
C MET A 79 4.77 -2.28 -14.67
N SER A 80 4.33 -2.85 -13.54
CA SER A 80 3.68 -4.16 -13.48
C SER A 80 2.23 -4.14 -13.93
N PHE A 81 1.53 -3.02 -13.75
CA PHE A 81 0.12 -2.83 -14.09
C PHE A 81 -0.07 -1.53 -14.90
N PRO A 82 0.36 -1.51 -16.18
CA PRO A 82 0.30 -0.32 -17.02
C PRO A 82 -1.11 0.24 -17.22
N GLU A 83 -2.15 -0.57 -17.10
CA GLU A 83 -3.56 -0.16 -17.22
C GLU A 83 -3.98 0.92 -16.21
N TYR A 84 -3.27 1.04 -15.08
CA TYR A 84 -3.52 2.08 -14.08
C TYR A 84 -2.74 3.38 -14.33
N ARG A 85 -2.03 3.52 -15.47
CA ARG A 85 -1.36 4.78 -15.80
C ARG A 85 -2.40 5.86 -16.13
N PRO A 86 -2.23 7.09 -15.61
CA PRO A 86 -3.17 8.18 -15.86
C PRO A 86 -3.28 8.55 -17.36
N GLU A 87 -2.23 8.33 -18.14
CA GLU A 87 -2.20 8.53 -19.60
C GLU A 87 -3.15 7.58 -20.35
N ASN A 88 -3.40 6.38 -19.79
CA ASN A 88 -4.30 5.39 -20.38
C ASN A 88 -5.78 5.65 -20.05
N ALA A 89 -6.07 6.52 -19.08
CA ALA A 89 -7.44 6.92 -18.74
C ALA A 89 -8.06 7.91 -19.75
N ALA A 90 -7.25 8.51 -20.63
CA ALA A 90 -7.69 9.50 -21.62
C ALA A 90 -7.86 8.94 -23.05
N GLY A 91 -7.73 7.60 -23.22
CA GLY A 91 -7.71 6.96 -24.54
C GLY A 91 -9.03 6.35 -25.02
N GLU A 92 -10.09 6.36 -24.22
CA GLU A 92 -11.38 5.70 -24.58
C GLU A 92 -12.49 6.67 -25.04
N ASP A 93 -12.26 7.99 -25.05
CA ASP A 93 -13.25 8.99 -25.53
C ASP A 93 -12.92 9.54 -26.92
N ASN A 94 -12.69 8.67 -27.91
CA ASN A 94 -12.66 9.09 -29.32
C ASN A 94 -13.34 8.07 -30.24
N GLU A 95 -14.57 7.68 -29.91
CA GLU A 95 -15.56 7.39 -30.96
C GLU A 95 -16.08 8.72 -31.53
N VAL A 96 -15.29 9.37 -32.38
CA VAL A 96 -15.85 10.30 -33.36
C VAL A 96 -16.28 9.46 -34.55
N VAL A 97 -17.56 9.10 -34.53
CA VAL A 97 -18.32 8.65 -35.69
C VAL A 97 -18.06 9.60 -36.85
N SER A 98 -17.63 9.06 -37.99
CA SER A 98 -17.68 9.72 -39.30
C SER A 98 -18.12 8.71 -40.34
#